data_AF-A0AAV2MRG7-F1
#
_entry.id   AF-A0AAV2MRG7-F1
#
_cell.length_a   1.000
_cell.length_b   1.000
_cell.length_c   1.000
_cell.angle_alpha   90.00
_cell.angle_beta   90.00
_cell.angle_gamma   90.00
#
_symmetry.space_group_name_H-M   'P 1'
#
loop_
_entity.id
_entity.type
_entity.pdbx_description
1 polymer ?
#
loop_
_entity_poly.entity_id
_entity_poly.type
_entity_poly.pdbx_seq_one_letter_code
_entity_poly.pdbx_strand_id
1 'polypeptide(L)'
;MARIARNKKAALEKLSSGLTPSGFGESWKNSLSAEFGKPYFRSLMAFVSEERKRHTIYPPQEEVFTWTEMCNIQDVKVVILGQDPYHGPNQAHGLCFSVQRPVRPPPSLENIYKELTSDIEGFTHPGHGDLTGWARQGVLLLNAVLTVREHQANSHKDKGWETFTDAVVQNINKSLNGVIFMLWGSYAQKKGAAIDRKRHHVLKAVHPSPLSAHRGFFGCKHFSKANELLVESENLLQQYLLLLKNYPILTKSVTSGILSALGNILSQVLEARKKARHGAAATEIDSVGAGRYAIFGLLFTGPLSHYFYHLMEVWMPPTDPYCLVKRLLLDRLFFAPGFLLLFYFVMTVLEAKGWTDFEKKMKSSYWTALKMNWKVWTPFQFVNVNFVPVQFRVLFANVIAFFWYAYLASVRK
;
A
#
# COMPACT_ATOMS: atom_id res chain seq x y z
N MET A 1 -17.20 25.48 -23.82
CA MET A 1 -16.75 24.06 -23.84
C MET A 1 -16.99 23.31 -22.52
N ALA A 2 -16.47 23.77 -21.37
CA ALA A 2 -16.60 23.03 -20.10
C ALA A 2 -18.05 22.80 -19.61
N ARG A 3 -18.95 23.78 -19.79
CA ARG A 3 -20.38 23.66 -19.43
C ARG A 3 -21.14 22.64 -20.29
N ILE A 4 -20.81 22.55 -21.58
CA ILE A 4 -21.40 21.56 -22.51
C ILE A 4 -20.93 20.15 -22.15
N ALA A 5 -19.63 19.97 -21.85
CA ALA A 5 -19.10 18.68 -21.39
C ALA A 5 -19.74 18.23 -20.06
N ARG A 6 -19.94 19.16 -19.13
CA ARG A 6 -20.58 18.90 -17.82
C ARG A 6 -22.06 18.51 -17.99
N ASN A 7 -22.80 19.21 -18.84
CA ASN A 7 -24.20 18.89 -19.13
C ASN A 7 -24.35 17.55 -19.88
N LYS A 8 -23.43 17.25 -20.80
CA LYS A 8 -23.40 15.95 -21.50
C LYS A 8 -23.11 14.81 -20.53
N LYS A 9 -22.18 15.00 -19.59
CA LYS A 9 -21.87 14.03 -18.52
C LYS A 9 -23.09 13.81 -17.60
N ALA A 10 -23.72 14.88 -17.13
CA ALA A 10 -24.91 14.78 -16.27
C ALA A 10 -26.11 14.12 -16.99
N ALA A 11 -26.29 14.38 -18.29
CA ALA A 11 -27.33 13.73 -19.09
C ALA A 11 -27.04 12.23 -19.29
N LEU A 12 -25.78 11.86 -19.55
CA LEU A 12 -25.34 10.46 -19.61
C LEU A 12 -25.51 9.74 -18.28
N GLU A 13 -25.13 10.37 -17.16
CA GLU A 13 -25.33 9.83 -15.81
C GLU A 13 -26.82 9.57 -15.53
N LYS A 14 -27.70 10.52 -15.86
CA LYS A 14 -29.15 10.40 -15.67
C LYS A 14 -29.81 9.35 -16.59
N LEU A 15 -29.29 9.15 -17.80
CA LEU A 15 -29.72 8.07 -18.71
C LEU A 15 -29.20 6.70 -18.26
N SER A 16 -28.01 6.66 -17.66
CA SER A 16 -27.36 5.41 -17.22
C SER A 16 -27.90 4.88 -15.89
N SER A 17 -28.44 5.74 -15.01
CA SER A 17 -28.98 5.31 -13.72
C SER A 17 -30.18 4.38 -13.85
N GLY A 18 -31.01 4.57 -14.89
CA GLY A 18 -32.14 3.67 -15.21
C GLY A 18 -31.76 2.38 -15.93
N LEU A 19 -30.53 2.28 -16.45
CA LEU A 19 -30.04 1.12 -17.21
C LEU A 19 -29.02 0.28 -16.43
N THR A 20 -28.60 0.76 -15.26
CA THR A 20 -27.64 0.05 -14.43
C THR A 20 -28.28 -1.20 -13.83
N PRO A 21 -27.66 -2.38 -13.97
CA PRO A 21 -28.18 -3.59 -13.35
C PRO A 21 -28.31 -3.48 -11.83
N SER A 22 -29.27 -4.18 -11.24
CA SER A 22 -29.38 -4.33 -9.79
C SER A 22 -28.12 -5.00 -9.22
N GLY A 23 -27.64 -4.55 -8.05
CA GLY A 23 -26.43 -5.10 -7.40
C GLY A 23 -25.10 -4.66 -8.03
N PHE A 24 -25.12 -3.59 -8.84
CA PHE A 24 -23.89 -3.06 -9.45
C PHE A 24 -23.23 -2.00 -8.54
N GLY A 25 -21.98 -2.24 -8.17
CA GLY A 25 -21.19 -1.41 -7.26
C GLY A 25 -20.98 0.02 -7.78
N GLU A 26 -21.13 1.00 -6.88
CA GLU A 26 -21.11 2.44 -7.20
C GLU A 26 -19.79 2.89 -7.83
N SER A 27 -18.66 2.38 -7.34
CA SER A 27 -17.33 2.76 -7.81
C SER A 27 -17.10 2.43 -9.29
N TRP A 28 -17.81 1.43 -9.82
CA TRP A 28 -17.70 0.97 -11.21
C TRP A 28 -18.67 1.67 -12.16
N LYS A 29 -19.76 2.28 -11.67
CA LYS A 29 -20.82 2.85 -12.51
C LYS A 29 -20.29 3.90 -13.46
N ASN A 30 -19.43 4.80 -12.99
CA ASN A 30 -18.85 5.86 -13.81
C ASN A 30 -18.02 5.29 -14.98
N SER A 31 -17.37 4.15 -14.76
CA SER A 31 -16.49 3.51 -15.74
C SER A 31 -17.23 2.65 -16.77
N LEU A 32 -18.39 2.10 -16.41
CA LEU A 32 -19.09 1.08 -17.21
C LEU A 32 -20.53 1.47 -17.61
N SER A 33 -21.05 2.59 -17.14
CA SER A 33 -22.38 3.12 -17.49
C SER A 33 -22.65 3.18 -19.00
N ALA A 34 -21.62 3.50 -19.79
CA ALA A 34 -21.72 3.55 -21.24
C ALA A 34 -22.00 2.18 -21.89
N GLU A 35 -21.62 1.07 -21.24
CA GLU A 35 -21.88 -0.28 -21.74
C GLU A 35 -23.37 -0.65 -21.64
N PHE A 36 -24.05 -0.22 -20.58
CA PHE A 36 -25.44 -0.59 -20.30
C PHE A 36 -26.44 -0.05 -21.34
N GLY A 37 -26.08 1.05 -22.00
CA GLY A 37 -26.87 1.63 -23.09
C GLY A 37 -26.69 0.94 -24.44
N LYS A 38 -25.66 0.09 -24.61
CA LYS A 38 -25.32 -0.48 -25.91
C LYS A 38 -26.28 -1.60 -26.31
N PRO A 39 -26.57 -1.77 -27.62
CA PRO A 39 -27.47 -2.82 -28.10
C PRO A 39 -27.08 -4.24 -27.62
N TYR A 40 -25.79 -4.58 -27.62
CA TYR A 40 -25.34 -5.91 -27.21
C TYR A 40 -25.69 -6.21 -25.75
N PHE A 41 -25.54 -5.23 -24.85
CA PHE A 41 -25.80 -5.42 -23.43
C PHE A 41 -27.29 -5.55 -23.14
N ARG A 42 -28.12 -4.78 -23.85
CA ARG A 42 -29.59 -4.91 -23.76
C ARG A 42 -30.06 -6.28 -24.25
N SER A 43 -29.55 -6.74 -25.39
CA SER A 43 -29.86 -8.08 -25.91
C SER A 43 -29.39 -9.19 -24.97
N LEU A 44 -28.20 -9.03 -24.37
CA LEU A 44 -27.67 -9.95 -23.36
C LEU A 44 -28.58 -10.04 -22.13
N MET A 45 -28.99 -8.91 -21.56
CA MET A 45 -29.86 -8.91 -20.37
C MET A 45 -31.25 -9.48 -20.68
N ALA A 46 -31.80 -9.22 -21.87
CA ALA A 46 -33.04 -9.83 -22.33
C ALA A 46 -32.91 -11.35 -22.49
N PHE A 47 -31.80 -11.83 -23.07
CA PHE A 47 -31.49 -13.25 -23.19
C PHE A 47 -31.40 -13.93 -21.82
N VAL A 48 -30.62 -13.37 -20.89
CA VAL A 48 -30.48 -13.94 -19.53
C VAL A 48 -31.82 -13.93 -18.78
N SER A 49 -32.63 -12.89 -18.94
CA SER A 49 -33.97 -12.82 -18.34
C SER A 49 -34.87 -13.93 -18.88
N GLU A 50 -34.84 -14.20 -20.18
CA GLU A 50 -35.63 -15.29 -20.78
C GLU A 50 -35.11 -16.67 -20.38
N GLU A 51 -33.79 -16.86 -20.32
CA GLU A 51 -33.17 -18.10 -19.84
C GLU A 51 -33.60 -18.41 -18.39
N ARG A 52 -33.64 -17.40 -17.51
CA ARG A 52 -34.09 -17.55 -16.11
C ARG A 52 -35.56 -17.97 -15.97
N LYS A 53 -36.41 -17.70 -16.97
CA LYS A 53 -37.81 -18.16 -16.96
C LYS A 53 -37.93 -19.64 -17.31
N ARG A 54 -36.95 -20.20 -18.03
CA ARG A 54 -37.01 -21.54 -18.62
C ARG A 54 -36.09 -22.54 -17.93
N HIS A 55 -35.01 -22.05 -17.31
CA HIS A 55 -33.94 -22.87 -16.78
C HIS A 55 -33.39 -22.29 -15.47
N THR A 56 -32.78 -23.15 -14.66
CA THR A 56 -31.95 -22.73 -13.53
C THR A 56 -30.65 -22.10 -14.06
N ILE A 57 -30.45 -20.82 -13.79
CA ILE A 57 -29.26 -20.06 -14.22
C ILE A 57 -28.46 -19.63 -12.99
N TYR A 58 -27.16 -19.92 -12.99
CA TYR A 58 -26.21 -19.51 -11.96
C TYR A 58 -25.31 -18.35 -12.42
N PRO A 59 -24.85 -17.50 -11.48
CA PRO A 59 -25.32 -17.39 -10.09
C PRO A 59 -26.76 -16.82 -10.04
N PRO A 60 -27.40 -16.73 -8.86
CA PRO A 60 -28.61 -15.90 -8.66
C PRO A 60 -28.44 -14.48 -9.23
N GLN A 61 -29.54 -13.82 -9.60
CA GLN A 61 -29.50 -12.57 -10.36
C GLN A 61 -28.77 -11.45 -9.60
N GLU A 62 -29.01 -11.37 -8.31
CA GLU A 62 -28.43 -10.45 -7.34
C GLU A 62 -26.93 -10.66 -7.15
N GLU A 63 -26.41 -11.86 -7.44
CA GLU A 63 -25.00 -12.22 -7.26
C GLU A 63 -24.17 -12.05 -8.54
N VAL A 64 -24.78 -11.78 -9.71
CA VAL A 64 -24.06 -11.68 -11.00
C VAL A 64 -22.94 -10.62 -10.97
N PHE A 65 -23.16 -9.53 -10.23
CA PHE A 65 -22.25 -8.39 -10.17
C PHE A 65 -21.52 -8.23 -8.82
N THR A 66 -21.55 -9.24 -7.94
CA THR A 66 -20.90 -9.21 -6.62
C THR A 66 -19.42 -8.83 -6.67
N TRP A 67 -18.71 -9.17 -7.75
CA TRP A 67 -17.32 -8.74 -7.96
C TRP A 67 -17.13 -7.21 -7.94
N THR A 68 -18.13 -6.42 -8.34
CA THR A 68 -18.09 -4.95 -8.30
C THR A 68 -18.25 -4.39 -6.91
N GLU A 69 -18.96 -5.10 -6.02
CA GLU A 69 -19.20 -4.71 -4.64
C GLU A 69 -18.06 -5.13 -3.73
N MET A 70 -17.45 -6.28 -4.02
CA MET A 70 -16.36 -6.84 -3.22
C MET A 70 -15.01 -6.18 -3.48
N CYS A 71 -14.81 -5.61 -4.68
CA CYS A 71 -13.58 -4.95 -5.07
C CYS A 71 -13.89 -3.63 -5.80
N ASN A 72 -13.62 -2.49 -5.17
CA ASN A 72 -13.79 -1.20 -5.84
C ASN A 72 -12.76 -1.06 -6.97
N ILE A 73 -13.13 -0.35 -8.04
CA ILE A 73 -12.24 -0.14 -9.18
C ILE A 73 -10.88 0.47 -8.80
N GLN A 74 -10.85 1.38 -7.81
CA GLN A 74 -9.63 2.06 -7.37
C GLN A 74 -8.70 1.14 -6.56
N ASP A 75 -9.26 0.08 -5.97
CA ASP A 75 -8.56 -0.84 -5.08
C ASP A 75 -8.02 -2.07 -5.84
N VAL A 76 -8.28 -2.17 -7.15
CA VAL A 76 -7.84 -3.30 -7.98
C VAL A 76 -6.31 -3.32 -8.08
N LYS A 77 -5.72 -4.38 -7.54
CA LYS A 77 -4.28 -4.68 -7.55
C LYS A 77 -3.95 -5.86 -8.45
N VAL A 78 -4.77 -6.91 -8.37
CA VAL A 78 -4.61 -8.15 -9.12
C VAL A 78 -5.92 -8.46 -9.85
N VAL A 79 -5.84 -8.94 -11.09
CA VAL A 79 -6.99 -9.43 -11.86
C VAL A 79 -6.77 -10.90 -12.17
N ILE A 80 -7.71 -11.75 -11.73
CA ILE A 80 -7.76 -13.18 -12.07
C ILE A 80 -8.98 -13.40 -12.97
N LEU A 81 -8.75 -13.97 -14.15
CA LEU A 81 -9.80 -14.24 -15.12
C LEU A 81 -10.20 -15.71 -15.12
N GLY A 82 -11.46 -15.97 -14.82
CA GLY A 82 -12.11 -17.27 -15.05
C GLY A 82 -12.85 -17.31 -16.39
N GLN A 83 -13.36 -18.49 -16.74
CA GLN A 83 -14.09 -18.71 -17.99
C GLN A 83 -15.58 -18.40 -17.81
N ASP A 84 -16.30 -19.27 -17.11
CA ASP A 84 -17.71 -19.15 -16.76
C ASP A 84 -17.92 -19.55 -15.28
N PRO A 85 -19.08 -19.23 -14.68
CA PRO A 85 -19.37 -19.60 -13.31
C PRO A 85 -19.46 -21.12 -13.14
N TYR A 86 -19.30 -21.61 -11.92
CA TYR A 86 -19.69 -22.98 -11.61
C TYR A 86 -21.19 -23.20 -11.86
N HIS A 87 -21.51 -24.35 -12.45
CA HIS A 87 -22.85 -24.66 -12.96
C HIS A 87 -23.62 -25.67 -12.08
N GLY A 88 -23.19 -25.88 -10.83
CA GLY A 88 -23.89 -26.70 -9.85
C GLY A 88 -24.56 -25.86 -8.76
N PRO A 89 -25.54 -26.44 -8.05
CA PRO A 89 -26.30 -25.74 -7.01
C PRO A 89 -25.41 -25.20 -5.90
N ASN A 90 -25.68 -23.95 -5.50
CA ASN A 90 -25.00 -23.21 -4.42
C ASN A 90 -23.48 -23.03 -4.61
N GLN A 91 -22.95 -23.23 -5.82
CA GLN A 91 -21.53 -23.07 -6.10
C GLN A 91 -21.18 -21.61 -6.42
N ALA A 92 -21.63 -21.10 -7.56
CA ALA A 92 -21.26 -19.77 -8.03
C ALA A 92 -21.96 -18.65 -7.25
N HIS A 93 -21.20 -17.59 -6.93
CA HIS A 93 -21.70 -16.38 -6.26
C HIS A 93 -21.07 -15.08 -6.78
N GLY A 94 -20.84 -15.02 -8.10
CA GLY A 94 -20.34 -13.80 -8.76
C GLY A 94 -18.83 -13.57 -8.69
N LEU A 95 -18.07 -14.44 -8.03
CA LEU A 95 -16.60 -14.42 -7.98
C LEU A 95 -16.00 -15.65 -8.67
N CYS A 96 -15.07 -15.47 -9.61
CA CYS A 96 -14.44 -16.61 -10.29
C CYS A 96 -13.65 -17.50 -9.31
N PHE A 97 -13.64 -18.82 -9.56
CA PHE A 97 -13.05 -19.87 -8.71
C PHE A 97 -13.62 -20.02 -7.29
N SER A 98 -14.34 -19.03 -6.77
CA SER A 98 -14.92 -19.03 -5.43
C SER A 98 -16.21 -19.84 -5.35
N VAL A 99 -16.47 -20.49 -4.21
CA VAL A 99 -17.76 -21.10 -3.88
C VAL A 99 -18.26 -20.68 -2.50
N GLN A 100 -19.58 -20.64 -2.30
CA GLN A 100 -20.16 -20.26 -1.01
C GLN A 100 -19.93 -21.34 0.05
N ARG A 101 -19.80 -20.94 1.32
CA ARG A 101 -19.79 -21.91 2.43
C ARG A 101 -21.20 -22.50 2.60
N PRO A 102 -21.36 -23.80 2.92
CA PRO A 102 -20.33 -24.79 3.25
C PRO A 102 -19.85 -25.64 2.06
N VAL A 103 -20.06 -25.20 0.81
CA VAL A 103 -19.71 -25.99 -0.38
C VAL A 103 -18.21 -26.24 -0.42
N ARG A 104 -17.84 -27.50 -0.70
CA ARG A 104 -16.44 -27.91 -0.78
C ARG A 104 -15.76 -27.24 -1.99
N PRO A 105 -14.46 -26.90 -1.89
CA PRO A 105 -13.71 -26.35 -3.01
C PRO A 105 -13.80 -27.26 -4.24
N PRO A 106 -14.10 -26.72 -5.44
CA PRO A 106 -14.08 -27.50 -6.66
C PRO A 106 -12.64 -27.89 -7.07
N PRO A 107 -12.45 -28.87 -7.97
CA PRO A 107 -11.12 -29.39 -8.31
C PRO A 107 -10.11 -28.34 -8.79
N SER A 108 -10.56 -27.31 -9.52
CA SER A 108 -9.70 -26.20 -9.92
C SER A 108 -9.22 -25.36 -8.72
N LEU A 109 -10.10 -25.12 -7.75
CA LEU A 109 -9.75 -24.37 -6.54
C LEU A 109 -8.84 -25.20 -5.62
N GLU A 110 -9.07 -26.51 -5.53
CA GLU A 110 -8.16 -27.44 -4.84
C GLU A 110 -6.74 -27.36 -5.42
N ASN A 111 -6.60 -27.29 -6.74
CA ASN A 111 -5.29 -27.13 -7.38
C ASN A 111 -4.69 -25.73 -7.13
N ILE A 112 -5.50 -24.67 -7.07
CA ILE A 112 -5.05 -23.33 -6.64
C ILE A 112 -4.48 -23.40 -5.21
N TYR A 113 -5.15 -24.08 -4.27
CA TYR A 113 -4.65 -24.24 -2.91
C TYR A 113 -3.39 -25.11 -2.80
N LYS A 114 -3.27 -26.16 -3.63
CA LYS A 114 -2.02 -26.95 -3.72
C LYS A 114 -0.85 -26.09 -4.19
N GLU A 115 -1.06 -25.27 -5.22
CA GLU A 115 -0.01 -24.35 -5.68
C GLU A 115 0.35 -23.34 -4.59
N LEU A 116 -0.64 -22.72 -3.93
CA LEU A 116 -0.41 -21.81 -2.80
C LEU A 116 0.40 -22.44 -1.68
N THR A 117 0.11 -23.70 -1.33
CA THR A 117 0.84 -24.44 -0.30
C THR A 117 2.32 -24.61 -0.66
N SER A 118 2.63 -24.77 -1.96
CA SER A 118 4.01 -24.88 -2.45
C SER A 118 4.70 -23.54 -2.73
N ASP A 119 3.92 -22.47 -2.92
CA ASP A 119 4.41 -21.15 -3.35
C ASP A 119 4.58 -20.16 -2.19
N ILE A 120 3.68 -20.20 -1.21
CA ILE A 120 3.64 -19.24 -0.09
C ILE A 120 4.02 -19.92 1.22
N GLU A 121 5.15 -19.51 1.79
CA GLU A 121 5.61 -20.00 3.08
C GLU A 121 4.56 -19.76 4.18
N GLY A 122 4.24 -20.83 4.92
CA GLY A 122 3.25 -20.79 6.01
C GLY A 122 1.78 -20.81 5.56
N PHE A 123 1.48 -20.90 4.26
CA PHE A 123 0.10 -21.08 3.82
C PHE A 123 -0.45 -22.45 4.24
N THR A 124 -1.67 -22.45 4.76
CA THR A 124 -2.42 -23.67 5.10
C THR A 124 -3.78 -23.65 4.42
N HIS A 125 -4.23 -24.83 3.97
CA HIS A 125 -5.51 -24.96 3.29
C HIS A 125 -6.66 -24.49 4.21
N PRO A 126 -7.52 -23.54 3.79
CA PRO A 126 -8.45 -22.86 4.69
C PRO A 126 -9.69 -23.68 5.07
N GLY A 127 -9.89 -24.85 4.43
CA GLY A 127 -11.03 -25.74 4.68
C GLY A 127 -12.35 -25.28 4.07
N HIS A 128 -12.34 -24.21 3.25
CA HIS A 128 -13.51 -23.70 2.53
C HIS A 128 -13.12 -23.18 1.13
N GLY A 129 -14.12 -23.01 0.27
CA GLY A 129 -13.91 -22.49 -1.09
C GLY A 129 -14.20 -21.00 -1.30
N ASP A 130 -14.55 -20.27 -0.24
CA ASP A 130 -14.87 -18.85 -0.31
C ASP A 130 -13.62 -17.95 -0.39
N LEU A 131 -13.50 -17.20 -1.49
CA LEU A 131 -12.43 -16.25 -1.81
C LEU A 131 -12.80 -14.77 -1.60
N THR A 132 -13.90 -14.44 -0.92
CA THR A 132 -14.28 -13.04 -0.62
C THR A 132 -13.19 -12.25 0.09
N GLY A 133 -12.36 -12.92 0.90
CA GLY A 133 -11.18 -12.31 1.55
C GLY A 133 -10.17 -11.72 0.55
N TRP A 134 -9.93 -12.40 -0.58
CA TRP A 134 -9.05 -11.89 -1.64
C TRP A 134 -9.68 -10.69 -2.36
N ALA A 135 -10.98 -10.77 -2.65
CA ALA A 135 -11.69 -9.70 -3.32
C ALA A 135 -11.60 -8.38 -2.54
N ARG A 136 -11.82 -8.43 -1.22
CA ARG A 136 -11.71 -7.27 -0.32
C ARG A 136 -10.29 -6.68 -0.22
N GLN A 137 -9.27 -7.43 -0.61
CA GLN A 137 -7.86 -6.99 -0.60
C GLN A 137 -7.39 -6.39 -1.93
N GLY A 138 -8.28 -6.33 -2.94
CA GLY A 138 -7.95 -5.80 -4.27
C GLY A 138 -7.71 -6.87 -5.34
N VAL A 139 -8.11 -8.12 -5.10
CA VAL A 139 -8.07 -9.18 -6.13
C VAL A 139 -9.41 -9.22 -6.87
N LEU A 140 -9.45 -8.69 -8.08
CA LEU A 140 -10.62 -8.77 -8.94
C LEU A 140 -10.78 -10.20 -9.49
N LEU A 141 -11.79 -10.91 -8.98
CA LEU A 141 -12.15 -12.28 -9.38
C LEU A 141 -13.26 -12.26 -10.45
N LEU A 142 -12.89 -12.10 -11.72
CA LEU A 142 -13.84 -11.88 -12.82
C LEU A 142 -13.91 -13.09 -13.75
N ASN A 143 -15.11 -13.62 -14.01
CA ASN A 143 -15.32 -14.55 -15.12
C ASN A 143 -15.50 -13.81 -16.44
N ALA A 144 -15.18 -14.43 -17.56
CA ALA A 144 -15.42 -13.87 -18.88
C ALA A 144 -16.89 -13.92 -19.30
N VAL A 145 -17.58 -14.99 -18.91
CA VAL A 145 -19.03 -15.18 -19.00
C VAL A 145 -19.58 -15.12 -17.56
N LEU A 146 -20.61 -14.31 -17.30
CA LEU A 146 -21.07 -14.08 -15.91
C LEU A 146 -22.29 -14.91 -15.50
N THR A 147 -22.91 -15.64 -16.43
CA THR A 147 -24.00 -16.56 -16.11
C THR A 147 -23.85 -17.89 -16.85
N VAL A 148 -24.42 -18.95 -16.31
CA VAL A 148 -24.39 -20.30 -16.89
C VAL A 148 -25.66 -21.06 -16.54
N ARG A 149 -26.06 -22.00 -17.39
CA ARG A 149 -27.19 -22.89 -17.14
C ARG A 149 -26.72 -24.07 -16.30
N GLU A 150 -27.56 -24.50 -15.36
CA GLU A 150 -27.29 -25.66 -14.52
C GLU A 150 -26.83 -26.88 -15.34
N HIS A 151 -25.74 -27.51 -14.91
CA HIS A 151 -25.09 -28.67 -15.55
C HIS A 151 -24.63 -28.47 -17.01
N GLN A 152 -24.62 -27.25 -17.55
CA GLN A 152 -24.22 -26.97 -18.93
C GLN A 152 -23.15 -25.88 -18.99
N ALA A 153 -21.89 -26.26 -18.77
CA ALA A 153 -20.75 -25.37 -18.94
C ALA A 153 -20.77 -24.69 -20.32
N ASN A 154 -20.41 -23.40 -20.37
CA ASN A 154 -20.43 -22.56 -21.57
C ASN A 154 -21.79 -22.37 -22.25
N SER A 155 -22.92 -22.70 -21.61
CA SER A 155 -24.25 -22.53 -22.23
C SER A 155 -24.56 -21.09 -22.66
N HIS A 156 -23.97 -20.09 -21.97
CA HIS A 156 -24.16 -18.67 -22.25
C HIS A 156 -22.95 -18.02 -22.93
N LYS A 157 -22.03 -18.84 -23.44
CA LYS A 157 -20.92 -18.37 -24.27
C LYS A 157 -21.45 -17.72 -25.55
N ASP A 158 -20.75 -16.70 -26.03
CA ASP A 158 -21.01 -15.97 -27.27
C ASP A 158 -22.39 -15.24 -27.24
N LYS A 159 -22.90 -14.93 -26.04
CA LYS A 159 -24.17 -14.19 -25.83
C LYS A 159 -23.98 -12.71 -25.51
N GLY A 160 -22.74 -12.26 -25.32
CA GLY A 160 -22.38 -10.85 -25.13
C GLY A 160 -21.69 -10.54 -23.79
N TRP A 161 -21.58 -11.51 -22.88
CA TRP A 161 -20.82 -11.32 -21.64
C TRP A 161 -19.34 -11.05 -21.92
N GLU A 162 -18.78 -11.70 -22.93
CA GLU A 162 -17.38 -11.54 -23.31
C GLU A 162 -17.08 -10.09 -23.70
N THR A 163 -17.97 -9.48 -24.49
CA THR A 163 -17.89 -8.06 -24.86
C THR A 163 -17.95 -7.15 -23.64
N PHE A 164 -18.83 -7.46 -22.68
CA PHE A 164 -18.93 -6.69 -21.45
C PHE A 164 -17.66 -6.81 -20.60
N THR A 165 -17.16 -8.02 -20.37
CA THR A 165 -15.97 -8.26 -19.53
C THR A 165 -14.69 -7.79 -20.23
N ASP A 166 -14.65 -7.76 -21.56
CA ASP A 166 -13.60 -7.07 -22.33
C ASP A 166 -13.60 -5.57 -22.04
N ALA A 167 -14.76 -4.93 -21.97
CA ALA A 167 -14.86 -3.52 -21.60
C ALA A 167 -14.36 -3.27 -20.16
N VAL A 168 -14.62 -4.20 -19.23
CA VAL A 168 -14.07 -4.14 -17.85
C VAL A 168 -12.54 -4.17 -17.87
N VAL A 169 -11.95 -5.18 -18.53
CA VAL A 169 -10.48 -5.33 -18.61
C VAL A 169 -9.84 -4.14 -19.33
N GLN A 170 -10.46 -3.66 -20.41
CA GLN A 170 -9.98 -2.47 -21.13
C GLN A 170 -10.08 -1.20 -20.29
N ASN A 171 -11.12 -1.05 -19.45
CA ASN A 171 -11.23 0.09 -18.56
C ASN A 171 -10.07 0.08 -17.56
N ILE A 172 -9.83 -1.06 -16.88
CA ILE A 172 -8.71 -1.24 -15.94
C ILE A 172 -7.37 -0.94 -16.62
N ASN A 173 -7.14 -1.51 -17.80
CA ASN A 173 -5.92 -1.31 -18.61
C ASN A 173 -5.69 0.16 -19.00
N LYS A 174 -6.76 0.96 -19.09
CA LYS A 174 -6.68 2.39 -19.43
C LYS A 174 -6.57 3.27 -18.19
N SER A 175 -7.33 2.99 -17.13
CA SER A 175 -7.55 3.89 -16.00
C SER A 175 -6.57 3.66 -14.83
N LEU A 176 -6.02 2.45 -14.69
CA LEU A 176 -5.13 2.10 -13.57
C LEU A 176 -3.67 1.92 -14.04
N ASN A 177 -2.74 1.77 -13.11
CA ASN A 177 -1.34 1.44 -13.38
C ASN A 177 -0.85 0.40 -12.38
N GLY A 178 0.17 -0.38 -12.74
CA GLY A 178 0.78 -1.39 -11.87
C GLY A 178 -0.06 -2.64 -11.63
N VAL A 179 -1.28 -2.73 -12.19
CA VAL A 179 -2.16 -3.91 -12.02
C VAL A 179 -1.50 -5.18 -12.54
N ILE A 180 -1.60 -6.27 -11.77
CA ILE A 180 -1.07 -7.59 -12.11
C ILE A 180 -2.19 -8.47 -12.66
N PHE A 181 -2.07 -8.94 -13.89
CA PHE A 181 -3.04 -9.82 -14.52
C PHE A 181 -2.55 -11.28 -14.50
N MET A 182 -3.27 -12.15 -13.80
CA MET A 182 -3.04 -13.59 -13.80
C MET A 182 -3.95 -14.26 -14.84
N LEU A 183 -3.34 -14.67 -15.95
CA LEU A 183 -4.03 -15.22 -17.11
C LEU A 183 -3.80 -16.73 -17.18
N TRP A 184 -4.71 -17.49 -16.58
CA TRP A 184 -4.65 -18.95 -16.51
C TRP A 184 -5.46 -19.60 -17.63
N GLY A 185 -4.76 -20.27 -18.55
CA GLY A 185 -5.36 -20.94 -19.71
C GLY A 185 -5.45 -20.05 -20.95
N SER A 186 -5.65 -20.69 -22.11
CA SER A 186 -5.63 -20.05 -23.43
C SER A 186 -6.69 -18.96 -23.58
N TYR A 187 -7.87 -19.15 -22.99
CA TYR A 187 -8.95 -18.19 -23.03
C TYR A 187 -8.56 -16.88 -22.33
N ALA A 188 -8.13 -16.95 -21.06
CA ALA A 188 -7.69 -15.78 -20.31
C ALA A 188 -6.51 -15.07 -20.98
N GLN A 189 -5.56 -15.83 -21.55
CA GLN A 189 -4.43 -15.29 -22.28
C GLN A 189 -4.82 -14.53 -23.55
N LYS A 190 -5.84 -15.00 -24.29
CA LYS A 190 -6.39 -14.29 -25.44
C LYS A 190 -7.07 -12.99 -25.01
N LYS A 191 -7.90 -13.02 -23.96
CA LYS A 191 -8.57 -11.83 -23.41
C LYS A 191 -7.56 -10.76 -22.95
N GLY A 192 -6.48 -11.19 -22.31
CA GLY A 192 -5.40 -10.30 -21.87
C GLY A 192 -4.35 -9.94 -22.94
N ALA A 193 -4.57 -10.25 -24.22
CA ALA A 193 -3.60 -9.95 -25.27
C ALA A 193 -3.33 -8.44 -25.42
N ALA A 194 -4.39 -7.62 -25.26
CA ALA A 194 -4.38 -6.16 -25.42
C ALA A 194 -3.91 -5.38 -24.17
N ILE A 195 -3.51 -6.06 -23.10
CA ILE A 195 -2.99 -5.41 -21.88
C ILE A 195 -1.66 -4.72 -22.19
N ASP A 196 -1.52 -3.47 -21.77
CA ASP A 196 -0.30 -2.70 -21.92
C ASP A 196 0.75 -3.15 -20.89
N ARG A 197 1.73 -3.93 -21.36
CA ARG A 197 2.81 -4.52 -20.54
C ARG A 197 3.82 -3.50 -20.04
N LYS A 198 3.79 -2.26 -20.51
CA LYS A 198 4.60 -1.17 -19.95
C LYS A 198 3.95 -0.56 -18.71
N ARG A 199 2.62 -0.66 -18.61
CA ARG A 199 1.81 -0.11 -17.51
C ARG A 199 1.44 -1.16 -16.46
N HIS A 200 1.39 -2.42 -16.88
CA HIS A 200 0.85 -3.53 -16.10
C HIS A 200 1.75 -4.75 -16.19
N HIS A 201 1.58 -5.66 -15.23
CA HIS A 201 2.29 -6.93 -15.20
C HIS A 201 1.36 -8.05 -15.65
N VAL A 202 1.87 -9.02 -16.42
CA VAL A 202 1.07 -10.15 -16.93
C VAL A 202 1.78 -11.45 -16.60
N LEU A 203 1.14 -12.27 -15.76
CA LEU A 203 1.59 -13.61 -15.39
C LEU A 203 0.73 -14.64 -16.14
N LYS A 204 1.35 -15.56 -16.87
CA LYS A 204 0.65 -16.55 -17.71
C LYS A 204 1.01 -17.97 -17.26
N ALA A 205 -0.02 -18.80 -17.10
CA ALA A 205 0.12 -20.24 -16.89
C ALA A 205 -1.02 -20.99 -17.60
N VAL A 206 -0.95 -22.31 -17.63
CA VAL A 206 -2.11 -23.14 -18.01
C VAL A 206 -3.20 -23.05 -16.93
N HIS A 207 -4.42 -23.49 -17.26
CA HIS A 207 -5.55 -23.41 -16.32
C HIS A 207 -5.34 -24.36 -15.10
N PRO A 208 -5.81 -24.01 -13.88
CA PRO A 208 -5.75 -24.89 -12.70
C PRO A 208 -6.65 -26.14 -12.78
N SER A 209 -7.31 -26.38 -13.92
CA SER A 209 -8.20 -27.54 -14.07
C SER A 209 -7.38 -28.84 -13.96
N PRO A 210 -7.93 -29.93 -13.39
CA PRO A 210 -7.27 -31.23 -13.40
C PRO A 210 -6.76 -31.67 -14.78
N LEU A 211 -7.44 -31.24 -15.85
CA LEU A 211 -7.07 -31.55 -17.24
C LEU A 211 -5.76 -30.88 -17.71
N SER A 212 -5.27 -29.87 -16.99
CA SER A 212 -4.13 -29.06 -17.42
C SER A 212 -3.13 -28.68 -16.33
N ALA A 213 -3.48 -28.80 -15.05
CA ALA A 213 -2.67 -28.23 -13.95
C ALA A 213 -1.21 -28.72 -13.96
N HIS A 214 -1.00 -30.01 -14.22
CA HIS A 214 0.33 -30.63 -14.31
C HIS A 214 1.16 -30.15 -15.51
N ARG A 215 0.57 -29.48 -16.50
CA ARG A 215 1.28 -28.94 -17.67
C ARG A 215 1.92 -27.56 -17.43
N GLY A 216 1.93 -27.07 -16.18
CA GLY A 216 2.60 -25.83 -15.81
C GLY A 216 1.74 -24.82 -15.03
N PHE A 217 0.62 -25.24 -14.43
CA PHE A 217 0.00 -24.45 -13.37
C PHE A 217 0.75 -24.68 -12.07
N PHE A 218 1.01 -25.96 -11.75
CA PHE A 218 1.88 -26.30 -10.62
C PHE A 218 3.31 -25.84 -10.90
N GLY A 219 3.90 -25.15 -9.92
CA GLY A 219 5.22 -24.51 -10.01
C GLY A 219 5.24 -23.18 -10.76
N CYS A 220 4.09 -22.62 -11.16
CA CYS A 220 4.05 -21.32 -11.83
C CYS A 220 4.48 -20.18 -10.89
N LYS A 221 4.29 -20.36 -9.57
CA LYS A 221 4.63 -19.41 -8.52
C LYS A 221 4.02 -18.04 -8.72
N HIS A 222 2.79 -17.98 -9.22
CA HIS A 222 2.14 -16.70 -9.53
C HIS A 222 1.82 -15.89 -8.29
N PHE A 223 1.59 -16.52 -7.12
CA PHE A 223 1.20 -15.81 -5.91
C PHE A 223 2.39 -15.07 -5.29
N SER A 224 3.55 -15.75 -5.16
CA SER A 224 4.79 -15.10 -4.70
C SER A 224 5.24 -14.00 -5.67
N LYS A 225 5.27 -14.29 -6.98
CA LYS A 225 5.61 -13.28 -8.02
C LYS A 225 4.68 -12.08 -7.99
N ALA A 226 3.38 -12.28 -7.78
CA ALA A 226 2.46 -11.15 -7.67
C ALA A 226 2.75 -10.31 -6.42
N ASN A 227 3.05 -10.93 -5.28
CA ASN A 227 3.43 -10.20 -4.08
C ASN A 227 4.72 -9.39 -4.28
N GLU A 228 5.73 -9.96 -4.94
CA GLU A 228 6.97 -9.25 -5.31
C GLU A 228 6.67 -8.02 -6.17
N LEU A 229 5.87 -8.18 -7.22
CA LEU A 229 5.46 -7.09 -8.11
C LEU A 229 4.63 -6.01 -7.39
N LEU A 230 3.80 -6.39 -6.42
CA LEU A 230 3.08 -5.42 -5.59
C LEU A 230 4.04 -4.58 -4.74
N VAL A 231 5.07 -5.20 -4.14
CA VAL A 231 6.08 -4.47 -3.37
C VAL A 231 6.89 -3.52 -4.27
N GLU A 232 7.25 -3.95 -5.48
CA GLU A 232 7.98 -3.11 -6.44
C GLU A 232 7.15 -1.93 -6.95
N SER A 233 5.84 -2.10 -7.10
CA SER A 233 4.91 -1.09 -7.63
C SER A 233 4.38 -0.12 -6.57
N GLU A 234 4.56 -0.39 -5.28
CA GLU A 234 4.23 0.54 -4.20
C GLU A 234 5.16 1.76 -4.23
N ASN A 235 4.59 2.96 -4.05
CA ASN A 235 5.41 4.17 -3.97
C ASN A 235 6.30 4.14 -2.70
N LEU A 236 7.40 4.91 -2.72
CA LEU A 236 8.38 4.94 -1.61
C LEU A 236 7.70 5.18 -0.23
N LEU A 237 6.62 5.98 -0.21
CA LEU A 237 5.87 6.23 1.02
C LEU A 237 5.13 4.97 1.49
N GLN A 238 4.45 4.24 0.60
CA GLN A 238 3.77 2.99 0.94
C GLN A 238 4.75 1.93 1.43
N GLN A 239 5.88 1.77 0.74
CA GLN A 239 6.95 0.87 1.17
C GLN A 239 7.47 1.26 2.57
N TYR A 240 7.70 2.56 2.80
CA TYR A 240 8.09 3.06 4.11
C TYR A 240 7.03 2.75 5.19
N LEU A 241 5.75 2.97 4.88
CA LEU A 241 4.64 2.70 5.81
C LEU A 241 4.52 1.20 6.12
N LEU A 242 4.73 0.33 5.13
CA LEU A 242 4.74 -1.12 5.30
C LEU A 242 5.89 -1.56 6.21
N LEU A 243 7.10 -1.06 5.95
CA LEU A 243 8.26 -1.31 6.81
C LEU A 243 8.04 -0.78 8.23
N LEU A 244 7.49 0.43 8.37
CA LEU A 244 7.20 1.04 9.67
C LEU A 244 6.16 0.23 10.47
N LYS A 245 5.22 -0.43 9.78
CA LYS A 245 4.23 -1.30 10.40
C LYS A 245 4.84 -2.64 10.84
N ASN A 246 5.61 -3.28 9.96
CA ASN A 246 6.13 -4.64 10.20
C ASN A 246 7.39 -4.64 11.08
N TYR A 247 8.24 -3.62 10.96
CA TYR A 247 9.54 -3.51 11.63
C TYR A 247 9.73 -2.11 12.27
N PRO A 248 8.85 -1.70 13.21
CA PRO A 248 8.72 -0.31 13.64
C PRO A 248 9.99 0.30 14.26
N ILE A 249 10.79 -0.48 15.00
CA ILE A 249 12.03 0.00 15.62
C ILE A 249 13.13 0.10 14.58
N LEU A 250 13.31 -0.95 13.78
CA LEU A 250 14.35 -1.01 12.75
C LEU A 250 14.17 0.11 11.71
N THR A 251 12.95 0.30 11.20
CA THR A 251 12.65 1.36 10.23
C THR A 251 12.92 2.74 10.80
N LYS A 252 12.50 3.03 12.03
CA LYS A 252 12.80 4.30 12.71
C LYS A 252 14.31 4.49 12.94
N SER A 253 15.02 3.43 13.28
CA SER A 253 16.48 3.44 13.51
C SER A 253 17.24 3.76 12.24
N VAL A 254 16.99 3.01 11.16
CA VAL A 254 17.64 3.21 9.85
C VAL A 254 17.35 4.62 9.33
N THR A 255 16.09 5.06 9.36
CA THR A 255 15.75 6.43 8.91
C THR A 255 16.37 7.52 9.77
N SER A 256 16.49 7.33 11.09
CA SER A 256 17.20 8.26 11.97
C SER A 256 18.69 8.34 11.64
N GLY A 257 19.34 7.20 11.36
CA GLY A 257 20.73 7.15 10.93
C GLY A 257 20.97 7.90 9.63
N ILE A 258 20.16 7.62 8.59
CA ILE A 258 20.26 8.28 7.29
C ILE A 258 20.06 9.80 7.42
N LEU A 259 18.99 10.24 8.08
CA LEU A 259 18.69 11.67 8.22
C LEU A 259 19.74 12.41 9.07
N SER A 260 20.31 11.75 10.09
CA SER A 260 21.38 12.33 10.90
C SER A 260 22.66 12.53 10.09
N ALA A 261 23.05 11.53 9.29
CA ALA A 261 24.20 11.62 8.40
C ALA A 261 24.02 12.73 7.35
N LEU A 262 22.87 12.75 6.67
CA LEU A 262 22.55 13.77 5.68
C LEU A 262 22.47 15.16 6.29
N GLY A 263 21.89 15.30 7.48
CA GLY A 263 21.82 16.58 8.20
C GLY A 263 23.21 17.12 8.55
N ASN A 264 24.12 16.24 8.95
CA ASN A 264 25.51 16.62 9.19
C ASN A 264 26.23 17.05 7.90
N ILE A 265 26.11 16.27 6.82
CA ILE A 265 26.68 16.64 5.50
C ILE A 265 26.14 18.00 5.03
N LEU A 266 24.83 18.21 5.13
CA LEU A 266 24.20 19.49 4.76
C LEU A 266 24.77 20.65 5.57
N SER A 267 24.92 20.47 6.89
CA SER A 267 25.53 21.47 7.78
C SER A 267 26.94 21.83 7.31
N GLN A 268 27.78 20.83 7.04
CA GLN A 268 29.15 21.03 6.54
C GLN A 268 29.19 21.76 5.19
N VAL A 269 28.32 21.39 4.25
CA VAL A 269 28.21 22.03 2.94
C VAL A 269 27.81 23.51 3.07
N LEU A 270 26.88 23.83 3.97
CA LEU A 270 26.47 25.21 4.22
C LEU A 270 27.59 26.04 4.86
N GLU A 271 28.32 25.46 5.83
CA GLU A 271 29.49 26.12 6.44
C GLU A 271 30.60 26.35 5.40
N ALA A 272 30.93 25.37 4.55
CA ALA A 272 31.92 25.49 3.49
C ALA A 272 31.55 26.58 2.47
N ARG A 273 30.28 26.61 2.03
CA ARG A 273 29.76 27.67 1.14
C ARG A 273 29.84 29.05 1.78
N LYS A 274 29.54 29.17 3.08
CA LYS A 274 29.63 30.43 3.81
C LYS A 274 31.07 30.92 3.89
N LYS A 275 32.02 30.03 4.23
CA LYS A 275 33.46 30.34 4.27
C LYS A 275 34.01 30.77 2.90
N ALA A 276 33.63 30.06 1.83
CA ALA A 276 34.02 30.42 0.47
C ALA A 276 33.54 31.82 0.05
N ARG A 277 32.32 32.23 0.45
CA ARG A 277 31.82 33.60 0.24
C ARG A 277 32.62 34.69 0.96
N HIS A 278 33.33 34.33 2.04
CA HIS A 278 34.19 35.24 2.81
C HIS A 278 35.67 35.10 2.44
N GLY A 279 35.99 34.49 1.28
CA GLY A 279 37.36 34.39 0.77
C GLY A 279 38.25 33.34 1.44
N ALA A 280 37.68 32.45 2.26
CA ALA A 280 38.43 31.35 2.87
C ALA A 280 38.56 30.15 1.92
N ALA A 281 39.65 29.38 2.07
CA ALA A 281 39.92 28.19 1.27
C ALA A 281 38.80 27.13 1.36
N ALA A 282 38.65 26.34 0.29
CA ALA A 282 37.67 25.25 0.22
C ALA A 282 37.90 24.28 1.38
N THR A 283 36.85 24.03 2.17
CA THR A 283 36.91 23.10 3.30
C THR A 283 36.47 21.72 2.82
N GLU A 284 37.30 20.69 3.03
CA GLU A 284 36.93 19.31 2.73
C GLU A 284 35.77 18.84 3.63
N ILE A 285 34.88 18.01 3.07
CA ILE A 285 33.75 17.44 3.78
C ILE A 285 34.23 16.22 4.58
N ASP A 286 34.02 16.24 5.90
CA ASP A 286 34.33 15.14 6.82
C ASP A 286 33.26 14.04 6.71
N SER A 287 33.55 13.03 5.88
CA SER A 287 32.74 11.83 5.70
C SER A 287 32.73 10.92 6.94
N VAL A 288 33.82 10.92 7.72
CA VAL A 288 33.91 10.16 8.98
C VAL A 288 32.97 10.78 10.02
N GLY A 289 32.89 12.10 10.06
CA GLY A 289 31.90 12.86 10.84
C GLY A 289 30.47 12.43 10.52
N ALA A 290 30.10 12.37 9.24
CA ALA A 290 28.78 11.90 8.83
C ALA A 290 28.48 10.46 9.31
N GLY A 291 29.49 9.58 9.26
CA GLY A 291 29.39 8.22 9.79
C GLY A 291 29.09 8.16 11.29
N ARG A 292 29.70 9.03 12.10
CA ARG A 292 29.42 9.11 13.55
C ARG A 292 27.96 9.52 13.82
N TYR A 293 27.44 10.50 13.09
CA TYR A 293 26.03 10.90 13.18
C TYR A 293 25.08 9.78 12.71
N ALA A 294 25.47 9.00 11.70
CA ALA A 294 24.71 7.84 11.25
C ALA A 294 24.59 6.78 12.37
N ILE A 295 25.70 6.46 13.03
CA ILE A 295 25.75 5.53 14.17
C ILE A 295 24.87 6.02 15.31
N PHE A 296 24.98 7.31 15.67
CA PHE A 296 24.16 7.89 16.73
C PHE A 296 22.66 7.81 16.39
N GLY A 297 22.29 8.15 15.15
CA GLY A 297 20.92 8.06 14.67
C GLY A 297 20.37 6.64 14.71
N LEU A 298 21.16 5.67 14.24
CA LEU A 298 20.79 4.26 14.14
C LEU A 298 20.64 3.60 15.52
N LEU A 299 21.62 3.77 16.41
CA LEU A 299 21.67 3.02 17.66
C LEU A 299 20.96 3.72 18.83
N PHE A 300 20.85 5.05 18.79
CA PHE A 300 20.32 5.83 19.92
C PHE A 300 19.06 6.59 19.54
N THR A 301 19.11 7.50 18.55
CA THR A 301 17.97 8.38 18.24
C THR A 301 16.70 7.61 17.92
N GLY A 302 16.77 6.62 17.01
CA GLY A 302 15.60 5.84 16.61
C GLY A 302 15.00 5.02 17.74
N PRO A 303 15.75 4.10 18.36
CA PRO A 303 15.25 3.23 19.43
C PRO A 303 14.78 4.00 20.67
N LEU A 304 15.59 4.93 21.19
CA LEU A 304 15.25 5.66 22.42
C LEU A 304 14.02 6.54 22.24
N SER A 305 13.92 7.25 21.12
CA SER A 305 12.75 8.09 20.84
C SER A 305 11.49 7.24 20.66
N HIS A 306 11.60 6.05 20.05
CA HIS A 306 10.46 5.14 19.91
C HIS A 306 9.89 4.74 21.27
N TYR A 307 10.74 4.23 22.17
CA TYR A 307 10.30 3.83 23.50
C TYR A 307 9.81 5.02 24.32
N PHE A 308 10.48 6.16 24.25
CA PHE A 308 10.08 7.37 24.94
C PHE A 308 8.68 7.83 24.54
N TYR A 309 8.37 7.93 23.24
CA TYR A 309 7.05 8.35 22.80
C TYR A 309 5.95 7.35 23.13
N HIS A 310 6.24 6.05 23.12
CA HIS A 310 5.29 5.04 23.56
C HIS A 310 5.02 5.12 25.07
N LEU A 311 6.07 5.28 25.87
CA LEU A 311 5.94 5.42 27.32
C LEU A 311 5.19 6.69 27.70
N MET A 312 5.44 7.78 27.00
CA MET A 312 4.72 9.04 27.16
C MET A 312 3.20 8.89 26.89
N GLU A 313 2.80 8.13 25.85
CA GLU A 313 1.39 7.84 25.60
C GLU A 313 0.73 7.06 26.73
N VAL A 314 1.47 6.11 27.34
CA VAL A 314 0.97 5.31 28.46
C VAL A 314 0.83 6.14 29.74
N TRP A 315 1.82 6.97 30.06
CA TRP A 315 1.82 7.78 31.28
C TRP A 315 0.89 8.99 31.21
N MET A 316 0.69 9.54 30.02
CA MET A 316 -0.07 10.78 29.81
C MET A 316 -1.04 10.56 28.65
N PRO A 317 -2.09 9.76 28.84
CA PRO A 317 -3.07 9.48 27.78
C PRO A 317 -3.87 10.74 27.41
N PRO A 318 -4.50 10.79 26.22
CA PRO A 318 -5.32 11.94 25.80
C PRO A 318 -6.49 12.27 26.72
N THR A 319 -6.89 11.34 27.61
CA THR A 319 -7.94 11.55 28.61
C THR A 319 -7.51 12.42 29.78
N ASP A 320 -6.21 12.67 29.97
CA ASP A 320 -5.70 13.57 31.01
C ASP A 320 -5.95 15.04 30.59
N PRO A 321 -6.65 15.85 31.41
CA PRO A 321 -6.99 17.23 31.07
C PRO A 321 -5.77 18.15 30.90
N TYR A 322 -4.61 17.76 31.45
CA TYR A 322 -3.35 18.51 31.33
C TYR A 322 -2.31 17.78 30.46
N CYS A 323 -2.74 16.76 29.71
CA CYS A 323 -1.91 15.92 28.86
C CYS A 323 -0.94 16.73 27.98
N LEU A 324 -1.47 17.74 27.28
CA LEU A 324 -0.70 18.55 26.33
C LEU A 324 0.52 19.23 26.96
N VAL A 325 0.33 19.78 28.16
CA VAL A 325 1.37 20.51 28.91
C VAL A 325 2.31 19.51 29.58
N LYS A 326 1.78 18.46 30.20
CA LYS A 326 2.59 17.42 30.86
C LYS A 326 3.56 16.73 29.90
N ARG A 327 3.11 16.39 28.68
CA ARG A 327 3.95 15.79 27.63
C ARG A 327 5.10 16.69 27.23
N LEU A 328 4.79 17.98 27.01
CA LEU A 328 5.82 18.95 26.66
C LEU A 328 6.83 19.14 27.80
N LEU A 329 6.37 19.27 29.04
CA LEU A 329 7.24 19.42 30.20
C LEU A 329 8.11 18.17 30.43
N LEU A 330 7.55 16.97 30.32
CA LEU A 330 8.30 15.72 30.43
C LEU A 330 9.45 15.69 29.42
N ASP A 331 9.15 16.05 28.18
CA ASP A 331 10.16 16.10 27.14
C ASP A 331 11.23 17.17 27.44
N ARG A 332 10.81 18.42 27.72
CA ARG A 332 11.74 19.54 27.88
C ARG A 332 12.60 19.47 29.13
N LEU A 333 12.07 18.94 30.23
CA LEU A 333 12.76 18.90 31.52
C LEU A 333 13.57 17.63 31.74
N PHE A 334 13.22 16.52 31.07
CA PHE A 334 13.87 15.22 31.30
C PHE A 334 14.48 14.64 30.02
N PHE A 335 13.67 14.46 28.97
CA PHE A 335 14.15 13.79 27.76
C PHE A 335 15.18 14.61 27.02
N ALA A 336 14.91 15.89 26.71
CA ALA A 336 15.83 16.73 25.95
C ALA A 336 17.19 16.94 26.66
N PRO A 337 17.26 17.24 27.98
CA PRO A 337 18.53 17.30 28.70
C PRO A 337 19.28 15.96 28.69
N GLY A 338 18.61 14.86 29.04
CA GLY A 338 19.22 13.53 29.06
C GLY A 338 19.71 13.06 27.69
N PHE A 339 18.93 13.31 26.65
CA PHE A 339 19.26 12.97 25.28
C PHE A 339 20.44 13.80 24.75
N LEU A 340 20.51 15.09 25.09
CA LEU A 340 21.65 15.95 24.72
C LEU A 340 22.93 15.55 25.44
N LEU A 341 22.84 15.18 26.72
CA LEU A 341 23.96 14.65 27.48
C LEU A 341 24.49 13.36 26.84
N LEU A 342 23.59 12.44 26.52
CA LEU A 342 23.92 11.19 25.83
C LEU A 342 24.58 11.46 24.46
N PHE A 343 24.06 12.40 23.69
CA PHE A 343 24.66 12.82 22.42
C PHE A 343 26.10 13.28 22.62
N TYR A 344 26.38 14.19 23.56
CA TYR A 344 27.73 14.66 23.80
C TYR A 344 28.66 13.53 24.24
N PHE A 345 28.19 12.63 25.10
CA PHE A 345 28.97 11.48 25.56
C PHE A 345 29.33 10.55 24.41
N VAL A 346 28.33 10.07 23.66
CA VAL A 346 28.54 9.14 22.54
C VAL A 346 29.43 9.78 21.48
N MET A 347 29.24 11.06 21.16
CA MET A 347 30.07 11.74 20.18
C MET A 347 31.52 11.89 20.63
N THR A 348 31.80 12.15 21.90
CA THR A 348 33.17 12.13 22.43
C THR A 348 33.80 10.75 22.26
N VAL A 349 33.07 9.68 22.58
CA VAL A 349 33.55 8.29 22.42
C VAL A 349 33.83 7.97 20.95
N LEU A 350 32.93 8.31 20.04
CA LEU A 350 33.10 8.09 18.59
C LEU A 350 34.18 8.97 17.96
N GLU A 351 34.51 10.10 18.58
CA GLU A 351 35.66 10.96 18.24
C GLU A 351 36.98 10.43 18.86
N ALA A 352 36.95 9.30 19.59
CA ALA A 352 38.09 8.74 20.34
C ALA A 352 38.73 9.72 21.33
N LYS A 353 37.91 10.60 21.92
CA LYS A 353 38.33 11.59 22.91
C LYS A 353 38.14 11.07 24.34
N GLY A 354 38.92 11.63 25.26
CA GLY A 354 38.93 11.21 26.66
C GLY A 354 37.82 11.85 27.51
N TRP A 355 37.75 11.42 28.77
CA TRP A 355 36.84 11.98 29.77
C TRP A 355 37.06 13.48 30.01
N THR A 356 38.31 13.94 29.94
CA THR A 356 38.69 15.34 30.11
C THR A 356 38.08 16.24 29.04
N ASP A 357 38.05 15.79 27.79
CA ASP A 357 37.41 16.50 26.68
C ASP A 357 35.89 16.58 26.85
N PHE A 358 35.27 15.48 27.30
CA PHE A 358 33.84 15.46 27.61
C PHE A 358 33.51 16.47 28.70
N GLU A 359 34.24 16.47 29.82
CA GLU A 359 34.02 17.39 30.93
C GLU A 359 34.16 18.86 30.48
N LYS A 360 35.19 19.16 29.67
CA LYS A 360 35.39 20.49 29.10
C LYS A 360 34.21 20.91 28.22
N LYS A 361 33.70 20.00 27.37
CA LYS A 361 32.55 20.26 26.48
C LYS A 361 31.27 20.48 27.28
N MET A 362 31.07 19.72 28.36
CA MET A 362 29.94 19.87 29.28
C MET A 362 29.97 21.21 30.02
N LYS A 363 31.12 21.63 30.56
CA LYS A 363 31.25 22.92 31.25
C LYS A 363 31.08 24.12 30.32
N SER A 364 31.62 24.05 29.11
CA SER A 364 31.65 25.19 28.18
C SER A 364 30.40 25.34 27.30
N SER A 365 29.79 24.24 26.86
CA SER A 365 28.85 24.27 25.73
C SER A 365 27.48 23.67 26.02
N TYR A 366 27.36 22.75 26.99
CA TYR A 366 26.12 22.02 27.23
C TYR A 366 24.94 22.95 27.55
N TRP A 367 25.11 23.87 28.50
CA TRP A 367 24.03 24.79 28.89
C TRP A 367 23.62 25.73 27.77
N THR A 368 24.57 26.20 26.98
CA THR A 368 24.31 27.03 25.81
C THR A 368 23.52 26.25 24.76
N ALA A 369 23.91 25.00 24.50
CA ALA A 369 23.22 24.12 23.57
C ALA A 369 21.81 23.76 24.05
N LEU A 370 21.63 23.49 25.35
CA LEU A 370 20.33 23.16 25.94
C LEU A 370 19.36 24.33 25.90
N LYS A 371 19.80 25.54 26.27
CA LYS A 371 18.98 26.76 26.16
C LYS A 371 18.55 27.03 24.72
N MET A 372 19.46 26.86 23.78
CA MET A 372 19.15 27.00 22.36
C MET A 372 18.19 25.90 21.87
N ASN A 373 18.39 24.67 22.32
CA ASN A 373 17.49 23.55 22.04
C ASN A 373 16.08 23.89 22.51
N TRP A 374 15.89 24.31 23.76
CA TRP A 374 14.58 24.72 24.27
C TRP A 374 13.97 25.85 23.45
N LYS A 375 14.73 26.88 23.11
CA LYS A 375 14.23 28.03 22.35
C LYS A 375 13.65 27.61 20.99
N VAL A 376 14.33 26.73 20.27
CA VAL A 376 13.95 26.38 18.90
C VAL A 376 13.03 25.17 18.83
N TRP A 377 13.29 24.14 19.63
CA TRP A 377 12.56 22.89 19.56
C TRP A 377 11.21 22.91 20.26
N THR A 378 10.95 23.84 21.19
CA THR A 378 9.68 23.85 21.95
C THR A 378 8.43 23.92 21.07
N PRO A 379 8.29 24.83 20.09
CA PRO A 379 7.11 24.84 19.21
C PRO A 379 6.98 23.55 18.39
N PHE A 380 8.07 23.05 17.82
CA PHE A 380 8.03 21.81 17.03
C PHE A 380 7.68 20.59 17.87
N GLN A 381 8.21 20.51 19.08
CA GLN A 381 7.93 19.38 19.96
C GLN A 381 6.53 19.45 20.54
N PHE A 382 6.00 20.64 20.83
CA PHE A 382 4.60 20.81 21.18
C PHE A 382 3.69 20.26 20.07
N VAL A 383 4.01 20.53 18.81
CA VAL A 383 3.27 19.94 17.68
C VAL A 383 3.44 18.42 17.65
N ASN A 384 4.67 17.93 17.79
CA ASN A 384 5.03 16.53 17.68
C ASN A 384 4.30 15.63 18.70
N VAL A 385 4.41 15.96 19.99
CA VAL A 385 3.91 15.09 21.07
C VAL A 385 2.38 15.13 21.23
N ASN A 386 1.73 16.13 20.63
CA ASN A 386 0.30 16.37 20.81
C ASN A 386 -0.54 16.11 19.56
N PHE A 387 -0.01 16.34 18.36
CA PHE A 387 -0.80 16.26 17.13
C PHE A 387 -0.27 15.23 16.11
N VAL A 388 1.00 14.81 16.24
CA VAL A 388 1.56 13.78 15.34
C VAL A 388 1.25 12.39 15.91
N PRO A 389 0.70 11.46 15.10
CA PRO A 389 0.48 10.07 15.52
C PRO A 389 1.78 9.42 15.99
N VAL A 390 1.71 8.59 17.04
CA VAL A 390 2.87 8.01 17.72
C VAL A 390 3.85 7.31 16.75
N GLN A 391 3.34 6.61 15.73
CA GLN A 391 4.20 5.94 14.75
C GLN A 391 5.09 6.89 13.94
N PHE A 392 4.71 8.16 13.78
CA PHE A 392 5.41 9.16 12.95
C PHE A 392 6.26 10.16 13.74
N ARG A 393 6.17 10.19 15.08
CA ARG A 393 6.85 11.20 15.90
C ARG A 393 8.36 11.20 15.78
N VAL A 394 8.96 10.02 15.62
CA VAL A 394 10.41 9.88 15.41
C VAL A 394 10.80 10.45 14.04
N LEU A 395 10.05 10.13 12.98
CA LEU A 395 10.31 10.68 11.65
C LEU A 395 10.15 12.20 11.64
N PHE A 396 9.07 12.72 12.26
CA PHE A 396 8.84 14.15 12.40
C PHE A 396 10.02 14.84 13.09
N ALA A 397 10.46 14.33 14.24
CA ALA A 397 11.60 14.86 14.97
C ALA A 397 12.89 14.84 14.12
N ASN A 398 13.15 13.75 13.39
CA ASN A 398 14.33 13.67 12.51
C ASN A 398 14.30 14.66 11.36
N VAL A 399 13.13 14.91 10.76
CA VAL A 399 12.97 15.91 9.70
C VAL A 399 13.25 17.31 10.24
N ILE A 400 12.73 17.65 11.42
CA ILE A 400 13.05 18.93 12.06
C ILE A 400 14.55 19.01 12.41
N ALA A 401 15.16 17.92 12.89
CA ALA A 401 16.59 17.86 13.18
C ALA A 401 17.45 18.10 11.93
N PHE A 402 17.06 17.53 10.78
CA PHE A 402 17.75 17.75 9.51
C PHE A 402 17.85 19.24 9.16
N PHE A 403 16.75 19.99 9.32
CA PHE A 403 16.76 21.45 9.10
C PHE A 403 17.44 22.23 10.23
N TRP A 404 17.37 21.73 11.47
CA TRP A 404 18.09 22.30 12.61
C TRP A 404 19.60 22.37 12.37
N TYR A 405 20.19 21.30 11.84
CA TYR A 405 21.62 21.27 11.49
C TYR A 405 21.99 22.30 10.42
N ALA A 406 21.09 22.54 9.47
CA ALA A 406 21.26 23.59 8.47
C ALA A 406 21.14 25.01 9.09
N TYR A 407 20.19 25.20 10.01
CA TYR A 407 20.01 26.48 10.71
C TYR A 407 21.23 26.84 11.57
N LEU A 408 21.75 25.90 12.37
CA LEU A 408 22.94 26.14 13.20
C LEU A 408 24.18 26.54 12.38
N ALA A 409 24.39 25.89 11.23
CA ALA A 409 25.47 26.26 10.30
C ALA A 409 25.31 27.70 9.76
N SER A 410 24.07 28.14 9.53
CA SER A 410 23.83 29.50 9.02
C SER A 410 24.05 30.59 10.09
N VAL A 411 23.70 30.31 11.35
CA VAL A 411 23.67 31.29 12.45
C VAL A 411 24.99 31.40 13.22
N ARG A 412 25.85 30.37 13.21
CA ARG A 412 27.20 30.48 13.79
C ARG A 412 27.96 31.61 13.10
N LYS A 413 28.30 32.66 13.86
CA LYS A 413 29.09 33.80 13.41
C LYS A 413 30.54 33.39 13.22
#